data_AF-A0A131Z846-F1
#
_entry.id   AF-A0A131Z846-F1
#
_cell.length_a   1.000
_cell.length_b   1.000
_cell.length_c   1.000
_cell.angle_alpha   90.00
_cell.angle_beta   90.00
_cell.angle_gamma   90.00
#
_symmetry.space_group_name_H-M   'P 1'
#
loop_
_entity.id
_entity.type
_entity.pdbx_description
1 polymer ?
#
loop_
_entity_poly.entity_id
_entity_poly.type
_entity_poly.pdbx_seq_one_letter_code
_entity_poly.pdbx_strand_id
1 'polypeptide(L)'
;AFFTLLNVARGLTDLYLDGEWIVSAYIGGPPTPEHLRPIHPAMEQLTIVTDLSVPALCIVPEEVRRLIESMPMLRRLSTDSYDIRLCVQHYYPHVTVTWTSCTTCTAEFPKMNLAQHEIWRVLHVEDPDDEKT
;
A
#
# COMPACT_ATOMS: atom_id res chain seq x y z
N ALA A 1 11.68 1.07 -14.03
CA ALA A 1 10.90 -0.16 -14.23
C ALA A 1 9.58 -0.13 -13.44
N PHE A 2 9.61 -0.10 -12.10
CA PHE A 2 8.39 -0.08 -11.27
C PHE A 2 7.42 1.08 -11.58
N PHE A 3 7.90 2.33 -11.53
CA PHE A 3 7.07 3.49 -11.87
C PHE A 3 6.61 3.52 -13.33
N THR A 4 7.40 2.95 -14.24
CA THR A 4 7.03 2.78 -15.65
C THR A 4 5.80 1.88 -15.79
N LEU A 5 5.73 0.79 -15.01
CA LEU A 5 4.59 -0.12 -15.03
C LEU A 5 3.34 0.53 -14.41
N LEU A 6 3.49 1.26 -13.30
CA LEU A 6 2.39 2.00 -12.68
C LEU A 6 1.81 3.05 -13.64
N ASN A 7 2.65 3.76 -14.40
CA ASN A 7 2.19 4.75 -15.37
C ASN A 7 1.33 4.17 -16.52
N VAL A 8 1.48 2.87 -16.81
CA VAL A 8 0.68 2.17 -17.83
C VAL A 8 -0.63 1.63 -17.22
N ALA A 9 -0.64 1.30 -15.93
CA ALA A 9 -1.78 0.73 -15.22
C ALA A 9 -2.83 1.80 -14.84
N ARG A 10 -3.50 2.40 -15.83
CA ARG A 10 -4.52 3.44 -15.62
C ARG A 10 -5.77 2.97 -14.88
N GLY A 11 -6.10 1.68 -14.99
CA GLY A 11 -7.27 1.06 -14.34
C GLY A 11 -6.98 0.48 -12.96
N LEU A 12 -5.86 0.85 -12.34
CA LEU A 12 -5.49 0.35 -11.02
C LEU A 12 -6.44 0.90 -9.95
N THR A 13 -7.16 0.01 -9.27
CA THR A 13 -8.12 0.32 -8.20
C THR A 13 -7.53 0.12 -6.80
N ASP A 14 -6.57 -0.79 -6.68
CA ASP A 14 -5.99 -1.22 -5.41
C ASP A 14 -4.46 -1.24 -5.53
N LEU A 15 -3.77 -0.60 -4.59
CA LEU A 15 -2.31 -0.58 -4.58
C LEU A 15 -1.76 -0.72 -3.16
N TYR A 16 -0.80 -1.64 -3.03
CA TYR A 16 -0.05 -1.88 -1.81
C TYR A 16 1.42 -1.49 -2.02
N LEU A 17 1.88 -0.51 -1.25
CA LEU A 17 3.25 -0.01 -1.28
C LEU A 17 3.92 -0.35 0.04
N ASP A 18 5.00 -1.13 -0.05
CA ASP A 18 5.80 -1.55 1.09
C ASP A 18 7.27 -1.25 0.82
N GLY A 19 7.89 -0.52 1.74
CA GLY A 19 9.23 0.02 1.60
C GLY A 19 9.27 1.55 1.48
N GLU A 20 10.03 2.17 2.37
CA GLU A 20 10.16 3.62 2.54
C GLU A 20 10.52 4.36 1.25
N TRP A 21 11.48 3.83 0.49
CA TRP A 21 11.91 4.42 -0.79
C TRP A 21 10.80 4.43 -1.84
N ILE A 22 9.99 3.36 -1.89
CA ILE A 22 8.89 3.25 -2.85
C ILE A 22 7.78 4.23 -2.46
N VAL A 23 7.47 4.31 -1.17
CA VAL A 23 6.50 5.26 -0.63
C VAL A 23 6.93 6.70 -0.89
N SER A 24 8.16 7.05 -0.52
CA SER A 24 8.74 8.38 -0.76
C SER A 24 8.69 8.76 -2.24
N ALA A 25 9.10 7.88 -3.15
CA ALA A 25 9.09 8.19 -4.58
C ALA A 25 7.68 8.21 -5.19
N TYR A 26 6.74 7.40 -4.70
CA TYR A 26 5.35 7.41 -5.16
C TYR A 26 4.60 8.68 -4.72
N ILE A 27 4.79 9.09 -3.46
CA ILE A 27 4.16 10.32 -2.91
C ILE A 27 4.91 11.57 -3.37
N GLY A 28 6.24 11.57 -3.34
CA GLY A 28 7.15 12.71 -3.53
C GLY A 28 7.70 12.90 -4.94
N GLY A 29 7.16 12.20 -5.93
CA GLY A 29 7.67 12.30 -7.30
C GLY A 29 7.54 13.73 -7.87
N PRO A 30 8.58 14.26 -8.54
CA PRO A 30 8.53 15.57 -9.17
C PRO A 30 7.52 15.58 -10.33
N PRO A 31 6.83 16.70 -10.59
CA PRO A 31 5.96 16.87 -11.76
C PRO A 31 6.77 17.10 -13.06
N THR A 32 8.00 16.58 -13.14
CA THR A 32 8.84 16.75 -14.33
C THR A 32 8.33 15.85 -15.46
N PRO A 33 8.32 16.33 -16.72
CA PRO A 33 7.78 15.59 -17.87
C PRO A 33 8.41 14.21 -18.10
N GLU A 34 9.65 14.03 -17.65
CA GLU A 34 10.45 12.82 -17.88
C GLU A 34 10.12 11.69 -16.89
N HIS A 35 9.60 12.03 -15.72
CA HIS A 35 9.29 11.11 -14.63
C HIS A 35 7.99 11.52 -13.96
N LEU A 36 6.89 11.47 -14.72
CA LEU A 36 5.57 11.77 -14.19
C LEU A 36 5.26 10.82 -13.03
N ARG A 37 4.88 11.42 -11.90
CA ARG A 37 4.24 10.72 -10.78
C ARG A 37 3.09 9.87 -11.33
N PRO A 38 2.97 8.59 -10.94
CA PRO A 38 1.83 7.77 -11.34
C PRO A 38 0.54 8.37 -10.83
N ILE A 39 -0.41 8.61 -11.75
CA ILE A 39 -1.75 9.08 -11.44
C ILE A 39 -2.72 7.96 -11.76
N HIS A 40 -3.48 7.53 -10.76
CA HIS A 40 -4.46 6.46 -10.87
C HIS A 40 -5.85 7.00 -10.48
N PRO A 41 -6.59 7.59 -11.44
CA PRO A 41 -7.85 8.26 -11.13
C PRO A 41 -8.94 7.28 -10.66
N ALA A 42 -8.82 5.99 -11.00
CA ALA A 42 -9.71 4.92 -10.58
C ALA A 42 -9.32 4.27 -9.25
N MET A 43 -8.28 4.75 -8.56
CA MET A 43 -7.83 4.20 -7.29
C MET A 43 -8.94 4.30 -6.24
N GLU A 44 -9.33 3.17 -5.65
CA GLU A 44 -10.31 3.09 -4.56
C GLU A 44 -9.63 2.80 -3.21
N GLN A 45 -8.54 2.03 -3.22
CA GLN A 45 -7.83 1.60 -2.01
C GLN A 45 -6.30 1.74 -2.16
N LEU A 46 -5.70 2.50 -1.25
CA LEU A 46 -4.25 2.68 -1.19
C LEU A 46 -3.73 2.20 0.17
N THR A 47 -2.71 1.35 0.16
CA THR A 47 -2.00 0.92 1.36
C THR A 47 -0.55 1.37 1.29
N ILE A 48 -0.12 2.11 2.30
CA ILE A 48 1.21 2.70 2.42
C ILE A 48 1.83 2.16 3.72
N VAL A 49 2.65 1.14 3.60
CA VAL A 49 3.30 0.46 4.72
C VAL A 49 4.55 1.24 5.11
N THR A 50 4.36 2.19 6.01
CA THR A 50 5.43 2.94 6.67
C THR A 50 4.85 3.59 7.93
N ASP A 51 5.67 3.69 8.96
CA ASP A 51 5.42 4.47 10.18
C ASP A 51 6.20 5.80 10.19
N LEU A 52 7.04 6.04 9.16
CA LEU A 52 7.85 7.24 9.05
C LEU A 52 6.99 8.50 8.89
N SER A 53 7.47 9.60 9.45
CA SER A 53 6.88 10.94 9.27
C SER A 53 7.05 11.44 7.83
N VAL A 54 6.23 12.42 7.44
CA VAL A 54 6.32 13.06 6.11
C VAL A 54 7.74 13.64 5.86
N PRO A 55 8.35 14.37 6.81
CA PRO A 55 9.74 14.83 6.64
C PRO A 55 10.77 13.70 6.58
N ALA A 56 10.59 12.60 7.32
CA ALA A 56 11.52 11.46 7.29
C ALA A 56 11.51 10.74 5.93
N LEU A 57 10.36 10.74 5.26
CA LEU A 57 10.21 10.28 3.88
C LEU A 57 10.73 11.29 2.83
N CYS A 58 11.33 12.41 3.27
CA CYS A 58 11.81 13.48 2.39
C CYS A 58 10.71 14.05 1.47
N ILE A 59 9.46 14.05 1.94
CA ILE A 59 8.31 14.63 1.26
C ILE A 59 7.73 15.80 2.06
N VAL A 60 6.91 16.62 1.43
CA VAL A 60 6.18 17.72 2.08
C VAL A 60 4.67 17.42 2.13
N PRO A 61 3.91 17.98 3.09
CA PRO A 61 2.47 17.72 3.23
C PRO A 61 1.66 18.01 1.96
N GLU A 62 2.09 19.02 1.19
CA GLU A 62 1.48 19.40 -0.08
C GLU A 62 1.56 18.28 -1.14
N GLU A 63 2.59 17.45 -1.11
CA GLU A 63 2.74 16.32 -2.03
C GLU A 63 1.78 15.18 -1.70
N VAL A 64 1.54 14.95 -0.40
CA VAL A 64 0.49 14.04 0.08
C VAL A 64 -0.87 14.55 -0.37
N ARG A 65 -1.14 15.85 -0.20
CA ARG A 65 -2.39 16.48 -0.64
C ARG A 65 -2.63 16.25 -2.14
N ARG A 66 -1.68 16.64 -2.98
CA ARG A 66 -1.78 16.46 -4.45
C ARG A 66 -1.96 15.00 -4.87
N LEU A 67 -1.34 14.06 -4.16
CA LEU A 67 -1.52 12.64 -4.44
C LEU A 67 -2.98 12.23 -4.28
N ILE A 68 -3.59 12.55 -3.12
CA ILE A 68 -4.98 12.19 -2.84
C ILE A 68 -5.94 12.94 -3.77
N GLU A 69 -5.65 14.21 -4.08
CA GLU A 69 -6.40 15.01 -5.06
C GLU A 69 -6.45 14.37 -6.45
N SER A 70 -5.40 13.65 -6.83
CA SER A 70 -5.31 12.94 -8.11
C SER A 70 -6.11 11.61 -8.14
N MET A 71 -6.66 11.20 -7.00
CA MET A 71 -7.40 9.95 -6.80
C MET A 71 -8.82 10.25 -6.31
N PRO A 72 -9.70 10.82 -7.16
CA PRO A 72 -11.04 11.24 -6.73
C PRO A 72 -11.93 10.08 -6.29
N MET A 73 -11.61 8.84 -6.69
CA MET A 73 -12.35 7.64 -6.31
C MET A 73 -11.82 6.99 -5.01
N LEU A 74 -10.80 7.56 -4.38
CA LEU A 74 -10.17 6.96 -3.21
C LEU A 74 -11.16 6.94 -2.05
N ARG A 75 -11.40 5.74 -1.51
CA ARG A 75 -12.31 5.51 -0.39
C ARG A 75 -11.57 5.06 0.86
N ARG A 76 -10.44 4.38 0.69
CA ARG A 76 -9.68 3.76 1.80
C ARG A 76 -8.20 4.06 1.67
N LEU A 77 -7.61 4.52 2.76
CA LEU A 77 -6.17 4.64 2.93
C LEU A 77 -5.75 3.87 4.18
N SER A 78 -4.74 3.00 4.05
CA SER A 78 -4.12 2.32 5.19
C SER A 78 -2.67 2.77 5.33
N THR A 79 -2.28 3.26 6.50
CA THR A 79 -0.89 3.61 6.80
C THR A 79 -0.65 3.71 8.30
N ASP A 80 0.58 3.47 8.74
CA ASP A 80 1.01 3.69 10.13
C ASP A 80 1.71 5.04 10.34
N SER A 81 1.90 5.82 9.28
CA SER A 81 2.44 7.18 9.36
C SER A 81 1.39 8.15 9.90
N TYR A 82 1.58 8.62 11.13
CA TYR A 82 0.66 9.56 11.77
C TYR A 82 0.46 10.84 10.93
N ASP A 83 1.54 11.38 10.36
CA ASP A 83 1.51 12.60 9.56
C ASP A 83 0.67 12.44 8.29
N ILE A 84 0.83 11.32 7.57
CA ILE A 84 0.04 11.03 6.37
C ILE A 84 -1.44 10.90 6.76
N ARG A 85 -1.75 10.19 7.84
CA ARG A 85 -3.14 10.07 8.34
C ARG A 85 -3.74 11.43 8.63
N LEU A 86 -3.00 12.29 9.33
CA LEU A 86 -3.47 13.62 9.71
C LEU A 86 -3.70 14.51 8.49
N CYS A 87 -2.81 14.47 7.49
CA CYS A 87 -3.01 15.17 6.22
C CYS A 87 -4.31 14.71 5.54
N VAL A 88 -4.51 13.39 5.39
CA VAL A 88 -5.68 12.87 4.68
C VAL A 88 -6.98 13.12 5.43
N GLN A 89 -7.01 12.91 6.75
CA GLN A 89 -8.20 13.18 7.57
C GLN A 89 -8.58 14.66 7.56
N HIS A 90 -7.61 15.56 7.51
CA HIS A 90 -7.86 17.00 7.47
C HIS A 90 -8.43 17.46 6.12
N TYR A 91 -7.84 17.02 5.00
CA TYR A 91 -8.21 17.51 3.67
C TYR A 91 -9.31 16.68 2.98
N TYR A 92 -9.42 15.39 3.30
CA TYR A 92 -10.29 14.44 2.59
C TYR A 92 -11.09 13.57 3.57
N PRO A 93 -12.06 14.15 4.31
CA PRO A 93 -12.81 13.44 5.35
C PRO A 93 -13.67 12.28 4.83
N HIS A 94 -13.87 12.18 3.50
CA HIS A 94 -14.56 11.05 2.87
C HIS A 94 -13.69 9.81 2.74
N VAL A 95 -12.36 9.95 2.85
CA VAL A 95 -11.42 8.82 2.80
C VAL A 95 -11.35 8.18 4.18
N THR A 96 -11.70 6.90 4.27
CA THR A 96 -11.56 6.13 5.50
C THR A 96 -10.10 5.78 5.73
N VAL A 97 -9.52 6.24 6.85
CA VAL A 97 -8.10 6.04 7.17
C VAL A 97 -7.92 4.99 8.27
N THR A 98 -7.22 3.91 7.95
CA THR A 98 -6.96 2.77 8.84
C THR A 98 -5.47 2.60 9.11
N TRP A 99 -5.12 1.94 10.21
CA TRP A 99 -3.74 1.54 10.52
C TRP A 99 -3.38 0.27 9.76
N THR A 100 -2.18 0.18 9.18
CA THR A 100 -1.72 -1.05 8.51
C THR A 100 -1.45 -2.18 9.50
N SER A 101 -0.96 -1.85 10.69
CA SER A 101 -0.62 -2.80 11.76
C SER A 101 -1.77 -3.06 12.74
N CYS A 102 -3.01 -2.67 12.43
CA CYS A 102 -4.14 -3.01 13.30
C CYS A 102 -4.30 -4.54 13.38
N THR A 103 -3.89 -5.10 14.51
CA THR A 103 -3.94 -6.53 14.85
C THR A 103 -5.36 -7.10 14.86
N THR A 104 -6.38 -6.24 14.95
CA THR A 104 -7.80 -6.63 14.82
C THR A 104 -8.27 -6.68 13.35
N CYS A 105 -7.63 -5.95 12.43
CA CYS A 105 -7.99 -5.92 11.01
C CYS A 105 -7.12 -6.86 10.14
N THR A 106 -5.99 -7.34 10.66
CA THR A 106 -5.13 -8.34 10.00
C THR A 106 -5.73 -9.76 9.99
N ALA A 107 -6.90 -9.94 10.61
CA ALA A 107 -7.64 -11.21 10.59
C ALA A 107 -8.14 -11.60 9.19
N GLU A 108 -8.17 -10.71 8.19
CA GLU A 108 -8.61 -11.08 6.83
C GLU A 108 -7.50 -11.64 5.93
N PHE A 109 -6.22 -11.54 6.27
CA PHE A 109 -5.17 -12.31 5.60
C PHE A 109 -3.99 -12.56 6.55
N PRO A 110 -3.88 -13.76 7.16
CA PRO A 110 -2.60 -14.17 7.73
C PRO A 110 -1.61 -14.31 6.57
N LYS A 111 -0.75 -13.31 6.37
CA LYS A 111 0.53 -13.53 5.70
C LYS A 111 1.27 -14.55 6.57
N MET A 112 1.15 -15.84 6.23
CA MET A 112 1.86 -16.90 6.93
C MET A 112 3.34 -16.53 6.98
N ASN A 113 3.87 -16.37 8.19
CA ASN A 113 5.32 -16.22 8.33
C ASN A 113 6.02 -17.54 7.95
N LEU A 114 7.33 -17.51 7.71
CA LEU A 114 8.10 -18.70 7.29
C LEU A 114 7.89 -19.92 8.21
N ALA A 115 7.74 -19.69 9.52
CA ALA A 115 7.47 -20.77 10.47
C ALA A 115 6.08 -21.39 10.29
N GLN A 116 5.05 -20.57 10.03
CA GLN A 116 3.69 -21.04 9.73
C GLN A 116 3.60 -21.74 8.38
N HIS A 117 4.38 -21.30 7.38
CA HIS A 117 4.52 -21.99 6.11
C HIS A 117 5.16 -23.37 6.31
N GLU A 118 6.23 -23.47 7.11
CA GLU A 118 6.87 -24.75 7.43
C GLU A 118 5.89 -25.72 8.11
N ILE A 119 5.12 -25.23 9.09
CA ILE A 119 4.10 -26.01 9.79
C ILE A 119 2.98 -26.45 8.84
N TRP A 120 2.49 -25.57 7.97
CA TRP A 120 1.47 -25.91 6.99
C TRP A 120 1.94 -26.98 6.01
N ARG A 121 3.19 -26.87 5.54
CA ARG A 121 3.84 -27.86 4.67
C ARG A 121 3.92 -29.21 5.36
N VAL A 122 4.37 -29.26 6.62
CA VAL A 122 4.46 -30.51 7.38
C VAL A 122 3.10 -31.16 7.62
N LEU A 123 2.06 -30.36 7.86
CA LEU A 123 0.71 -30.87 8.14
C LEU A 123 -0.07 -31.29 6.88
N HIS A 124 0.34 -30.83 5.69
CA HIS A 124 -0.36 -31.08 4.42
C HIS A 124 0.56 -31.69 3.34
N VAL A 125 1.74 -32.21 3.72
CA VAL A 125 2.41 -33.21 2.88
C VAL A 125 1.47 -34.41 2.86
N GLU A 126 0.83 -34.59 1.71
CA GLU A 126 0.01 -35.73 1.37
C GLU A 126 0.76 -37.01 1.78
N ASP A 127 0.05 -37.84 2.54
CA ASP A 127 0.47 -39.19 2.89
C ASP A 127 0.81 -39.93 1.58
N PRO A 128 2.06 -40.36 1.33
CA PRO A 128 2.41 -41.03 0.08
C PRO A 128 1.92 -42.49 0.02
N ASP A 129 0.99 -42.89 0.90
CA ASP A 129 0.44 -44.25 0.96
C ASP A 129 -0.93 -44.42 0.28
N ASP A 130 -1.39 -43.46 -0.52
CA ASP A 130 -2.57 -43.64 -1.40
C ASP A 130 -2.22 -44.01 -2.85
N GLU A 131 -1.04 -44.60 -3.07
CA GLU A 131 -0.71 -45.26 -4.33
C GLU A 131 0.08 -46.57 -4.10
N LYS A 132 -0.58 -47.57 -3.49
CA LYS A 132 -0.38 -48.99 -3.81
C LYS A 132 -1.44 -49.91 -3.20
N THR A 133 -2.20 -50.51 -4.14
CA THR A 133 -2.95 -51.79 -4.07
C THR A 133 -4.35 -51.78 -3.47
#